data_AF-A0A7R7EJ74-F1
#
_entry.id   AF-A0A7R7EJ74-F1
#
_cell.length_a   1.000
_cell.length_b   1.000
_cell.length_c   1.000
_cell.angle_alpha   90.00
_cell.angle_beta   90.00
_cell.angle_gamma   90.00
#
_symmetry.space_group_name_H-M   'P 1'
#
loop_
_entity.id
_entity.type
_entity.pdbx_description
1 polymer ?
#
loop_
_entity_poly.entity_id
_entity_poly.type
_entity_poly.pdbx_seq_one_letter_code
_entity_poly.pdbx_strand_id
1 'polypeptide(L)'
;MECKVCGRHTDSESANFCEYCGTSYREAPKQEYRLPNENYGIINHENREVEEPISFGNWLGSMLLMFIPFVGFFVYLFMLLKWSFGGNVAQTKKNWARAQLIISLFFTIMIFYSLASVLHSPEFRQVYNTLYQ
;
A
#
# COMPACT_ATOMS: atom_id res chain seq x y z
N MET A 1 0.19 -7.81 39.19
CA MET A 1 1.46 -8.38 38.68
C MET A 1 2.18 -7.36 37.81
N GLU A 2 3.51 -7.38 37.79
CA GLU A 2 4.34 -6.43 37.03
C GLU A 2 4.88 -7.05 35.73
N CYS A 3 4.84 -6.31 34.63
CA CYS A 3 5.37 -6.77 33.35
C CYS A 3 6.90 -6.69 33.33
N LYS A 4 7.59 -7.81 33.11
CA LYS A 4 9.06 -7.86 33.08
C LYS A 4 9.71 -7.13 31.88
N VAL A 5 8.93 -6.73 30.88
CA VAL A 5 9.42 -6.03 29.68
C VAL A 5 9.21 -4.53 29.77
N CYS A 6 8.03 -4.08 30.21
CA CYS A 6 7.70 -2.65 30.26
C CYS A 6 7.54 -2.07 31.68
N GLY A 7 7.64 -2.88 32.73
CA GLY A 7 7.60 -2.45 34.14
C GLY A 7 6.23 -1.98 34.65
N ARG A 8 5.16 -2.13 33.87
CA ARG A 8 3.82 -1.68 34.27
C ARG A 8 3.11 -2.73 35.11
N HIS A 9 2.36 -2.27 36.12
CA HIS A 9 1.51 -3.10 36.97
C HIS A 9 0.12 -3.32 36.36
N THR A 10 -0.43 -4.52 36.50
CA THR A 10 -1.85 -4.83 36.26
C THR A 10 -2.51 -5.34 37.54
N ASP A 11 -3.76 -4.91 37.76
CA ASP A 11 -4.56 -5.27 38.93
C ASP A 11 -5.37 -6.56 38.71
N SER A 12 -5.39 -7.06 37.47
CA SER A 12 -6.05 -8.31 37.14
C SER A 12 -5.13 -9.50 37.45
N GLU A 13 -5.52 -10.33 38.42
CA GLU A 13 -4.76 -11.52 38.80
C GLU A 13 -4.80 -12.63 37.72
N SER A 14 -5.73 -12.55 36.76
CA SER A 14 -5.92 -13.54 35.70
C SER A 14 -5.45 -13.11 34.31
N ALA A 15 -4.78 -11.95 34.15
CA ALA A 15 -4.32 -11.52 32.84
C ALA A 15 -3.16 -12.39 32.30
N ASN A 16 -3.30 -12.91 31.09
CA ASN A 16 -2.26 -13.72 30.47
C ASN A 16 -1.21 -12.88 29.73
N PHE A 17 -1.59 -11.67 29.29
CA PHE A 17 -0.76 -10.79 28.46
C PHE A 17 -0.83 -9.34 28.95
N CYS A 18 0.25 -8.60 28.76
CA CYS A 18 0.31 -7.17 29.04
C CYS A 18 -0.51 -6.39 28.01
N GLU A 19 -1.49 -5.60 28.47
CA GLU A 19 -2.35 -4.78 27.60
C GLU A 19 -1.57 -3.71 26.82
N TYR A 20 -0.40 -3.31 27.31
CA TYR A 20 0.39 -2.25 26.68
C TYR A 20 1.39 -2.78 25.64
N CYS A 21 2.24 -3.75 26.03
CA CYS A 21 3.31 -4.27 25.15
C CYS A 21 3.00 -5.65 24.56
N GLY A 22 1.90 -6.29 24.93
CA GLY A 22 1.48 -7.60 24.42
C GLY A 22 2.27 -8.80 24.96
N THR A 23 3.31 -8.60 25.77
CA THR A 23 4.13 -9.69 26.31
C THR A 23 3.34 -10.53 27.32
N SER A 24 3.51 -11.85 27.30
CA SER A 24 2.91 -12.74 28.30
C SER A 24 3.51 -12.51 29.68
N TYR A 25 2.67 -12.53 30.72
CA TYR A 25 3.14 -12.50 32.11
C TYR A 25 3.67 -13.86 32.58
N ARG A 26 3.25 -14.94 31.93
CA ARG A 26 3.83 -16.26 32.15
C ARG A 26 5.20 -16.32 31.51
N GLU A 27 6.22 -16.60 32.31
CA GLU A 27 7.45 -17.19 31.79
C GLU A 27 7.09 -18.54 31.21
N ALA A 28 7.20 -18.67 29.88
CA ALA A 28 7.19 -20.00 29.30
C ALA A 28 8.31 -20.81 29.99
N PRO A 29 8.05 -22.05 30.44
CA PRO A 29 9.16 -22.92 30.80
C PRO A 29 10.15 -22.89 29.64
N LYS A 30 11.47 -22.92 29.92
CA LYS A 30 12.48 -23.23 28.91
C LYS A 30 12.22 -24.66 28.42
N GLN A 31 11.16 -24.85 27.66
CA GLN A 31 10.99 -25.96 26.76
C GLN A 31 12.00 -25.67 25.69
N GLU A 32 13.09 -26.43 25.73
CA GLU A 32 13.85 -26.70 24.53
C GLU A 32 12.85 -27.30 23.54
N TYR A 33 12.32 -26.44 22.67
CA TYR A 33 11.36 -26.82 21.66
C TYR A 33 12.11 -27.73 20.70
N ARG A 34 12.04 -29.04 20.95
CA ARG A 34 12.34 -30.03 19.94
C ARG A 34 11.20 -29.95 18.93
N LEU A 35 11.33 -29.03 17.97
CA LEU A 35 10.48 -28.98 16.78
C LEU A 35 10.41 -30.40 16.20
N PRO A 36 9.21 -30.96 15.96
CA PRO A 36 9.10 -32.17 15.17
C PRO A 36 9.77 -31.89 13.82
N ASN A 37 10.53 -32.86 13.32
CA ASN A 37 11.11 -32.83 11.99
C ASN A 37 9.97 -32.78 10.96
N GLU A 38 9.48 -31.58 10.69
CA GLU A 38 8.85 -31.26 9.42
C GLU A 38 9.99 -30.98 8.45
N ASN A 39 10.08 -31.83 7.43
CA ASN A 39 10.60 -31.46 6.12
C ASN A 39 9.77 -30.28 5.58
N TYR A 40 9.84 -29.12 6.21
CA TYR A 40 9.70 -27.87 5.50
C TYR A 40 10.94 -27.84 4.63
N GLY A 41 10.74 -28.11 3.33
CA GLY A 41 11.81 -28.22 2.36
C GLY A 41 12.85 -27.13 2.64
N ILE A 42 14.11 -27.51 2.60
CA ILE A 42 15.22 -26.56 2.57
C ILE A 42 15.00 -25.72 1.30
N ILE A 43 14.17 -24.69 1.42
CA ILE A 43 14.20 -23.56 0.52
C ILE A 43 15.55 -22.96 0.86
N ASN A 44 16.50 -23.16 -0.04
CA ASN A 44 17.76 -22.44 -0.04
C ASN A 44 17.44 -21.01 0.39
N HIS A 45 17.98 -20.58 1.53
CA HIS A 45 18.05 -19.16 1.89
C HIS A 45 19.06 -18.46 0.96
N GLU A 46 18.90 -18.67 -0.34
CA GLU A 46 19.57 -17.95 -1.39
C GLU A 46 18.89 -16.58 -1.41
N ASN A 47 19.53 -15.62 -0.74
CA ASN A 47 19.26 -14.19 -0.84
C ASN A 47 17.77 -13.81 -0.81
N ARG A 48 17.07 -14.00 0.31
CA ARG A 48 15.94 -13.10 0.60
C ARG A 48 16.54 -11.72 0.84
N GLU A 49 16.64 -10.92 -0.22
CA GLU A 49 16.84 -9.49 -0.11
C GLU A 49 15.71 -8.95 0.78
N VAL A 50 16.03 -8.69 2.04
CA VAL A 50 15.09 -8.06 2.96
C VAL A 50 14.92 -6.63 2.46
N GLU A 51 13.86 -6.39 1.71
CA GLU A 51 13.55 -5.05 1.20
C GLU A 51 13.30 -4.09 2.36
N GLU A 52 14.05 -3.00 2.40
CA GLU A 52 13.82 -1.95 3.38
C GLU A 52 12.42 -1.33 3.18
N PRO A 53 11.72 -1.02 4.27
CA PRO A 53 10.41 -0.40 4.18
C PRO A 53 10.53 0.98 3.51
N ILE A 54 9.62 1.24 2.58
CA ILE A 54 9.52 2.53 1.90
C ILE A 54 9.11 3.60 2.92
N SER A 55 9.89 4.67 3.03
CA SER A 55 9.64 5.72 4.01
C SER A 55 8.32 6.47 3.77
N PHE A 56 7.75 7.04 4.85
CA PHE A 56 6.53 7.85 4.79
C PHE A 56 6.64 9.01 3.78
N GLY A 57 7.76 9.74 3.79
CA GLY A 57 7.98 10.86 2.88
C GLY A 57 7.99 10.44 1.40
N ASN A 58 8.47 9.24 1.10
CA ASN A 58 8.46 8.69 -0.26
C ASN A 58 7.00 8.40 -0.70
N TRP A 59 6.18 7.85 0.19
CA TRP A 59 4.75 7.66 -0.08
C TRP A 59 4.01 8.99 -0.26
N LEU A 60 4.20 9.92 0.67
CA LEU A 60 3.58 11.24 0.62
C LEU A 60 3.96 11.99 -0.66
N GLY A 61 5.24 12.03 -1.02
CA GLY A 61 5.70 12.65 -2.27
C GLY A 61 5.12 11.98 -3.50
N SER A 62 5.02 10.64 -3.50
CA SER A 62 4.40 9.89 -4.60
C SER A 62 2.92 10.24 -4.78
N MET A 63 2.17 10.43 -3.69
CA MET A 63 0.76 10.81 -3.72
C MET A 63 0.55 12.28 -4.09
N LEU A 64 1.42 13.17 -3.61
CA LEU A 64 1.32 14.61 -3.87
C LEU A 64 1.62 14.98 -5.32
N LEU A 65 2.39 14.14 -6.03
CA LEU A 65 2.79 14.37 -7.42
C LEU A 65 1.59 14.56 -8.36
N MET A 66 0.48 13.87 -8.10
CA MET A 66 -0.75 13.97 -8.90
C MET A 66 -1.43 15.34 -8.78
N PHE A 67 -1.23 16.07 -7.69
CA PHE A 67 -1.87 17.36 -7.45
C PHE A 67 -1.16 18.55 -8.11
N ILE A 68 -0.04 18.33 -8.80
CA ILE A 68 0.57 19.37 -9.61
C ILE A 68 -0.31 19.61 -10.84
N PRO A 69 -0.89 20.81 -11.01
CA PRO A 69 -1.80 21.06 -12.13
C PRO A 69 -1.08 20.96 -13.47
N PHE A 70 -1.80 20.53 -14.51
CA PHE A 70 -1.36 20.33 -15.90
C PHE A 70 -0.27 19.27 -16.12
N VAL A 71 0.83 19.31 -15.36
CA VAL A 71 2.01 18.46 -15.54
C VAL A 71 2.02 17.25 -14.60
N GLY A 72 1.40 17.34 -13.43
CA GLY A 72 1.47 16.31 -12.38
C GLY A 72 0.98 14.95 -12.84
N PHE A 73 -0.13 14.92 -13.58
CA PHE A 73 -0.68 13.68 -14.14
C PHE A 73 0.32 12.94 -15.03
N PHE A 74 0.99 13.65 -15.95
CA PHE A 74 1.97 13.04 -16.85
C PHE A 74 3.19 12.55 -16.07
N VAL A 75 3.75 13.37 -15.19
CA VAL A 75 4.93 13.00 -14.38
C VAL A 75 4.62 11.80 -13.49
N TYR A 76 3.43 11.76 -12.88
CA TYR A 76 2.95 10.63 -12.09
C TYR A 76 2.86 9.36 -12.92
N LEU A 77 2.26 9.42 -14.12
CA LEU A 77 2.17 8.27 -15.02
C LEU A 77 3.55 7.73 -15.42
N PHE A 78 4.50 8.62 -15.77
CA PHE A 78 5.88 8.23 -16.07
C PHE A 78 6.57 7.56 -14.88
N MET A 79 6.36 8.05 -13.66
CA MET A 79 6.89 7.43 -12.45
C MET A 79 6.30 6.04 -12.19
N LEU A 80 4.99 5.86 -12.39
CA LEU A 80 4.34 4.55 -12.25
C LEU A 80 4.91 3.53 -13.26
N LEU A 81 5.12 3.93 -14.52
CA LEU A 81 5.75 3.07 -15.52
C LEU A 81 7.18 2.70 -15.12
N LYS A 82 7.98 3.69 -14.69
CA LYS A 82 9.35 3.48 -14.21
C LYS A 82 9.39 2.49 -13.04
N TRP A 83 8.48 2.62 -12.07
CA TRP A 83 8.45 1.75 -10.90
C TRP A 83 7.89 0.37 -11.20
N SER A 84 6.90 0.25 -12.10
CA SER A 84 6.30 -1.02 -12.50
C SER A 84 7.30 -1.95 -13.20
N PHE A 85 8.13 -1.40 -14.07
CA PHE A 85 9.01 -2.15 -14.97
C PHE A 85 10.50 -2.04 -14.63
N GLY A 86 10.87 -1.22 -13.63
CA GLY A 86 12.25 -1.06 -13.19
C GLY A 86 12.81 -2.28 -12.44
N GLY A 87 14.09 -2.60 -12.67
CA GLY A 87 14.80 -3.66 -11.94
C GLY A 87 15.06 -3.32 -10.47
N ASN A 88 15.52 -2.10 -10.20
CA ASN A 88 16.04 -1.65 -8.89
C ASN A 88 14.98 -0.93 -8.03
N VAL A 89 13.79 -1.50 -7.90
CA VAL A 89 12.68 -0.92 -7.12
C VAL A 89 12.15 -2.00 -6.19
N ALA A 90 11.80 -1.65 -4.95
CA ALA A 90 11.18 -2.59 -4.02
C ALA A 90 9.93 -3.25 -4.65
N GLN A 91 9.82 -4.56 -4.56
CA GLN A 91 8.76 -5.37 -5.17
C GLN A 91 7.37 -4.91 -4.73
N THR A 92 7.23 -4.53 -3.47
CA THR A 92 5.98 -3.94 -2.93
C THR A 92 5.60 -2.65 -3.67
N LYS A 93 6.57 -1.78 -3.98
CA LYS A 93 6.36 -0.56 -4.78
C LYS A 93 6.05 -0.89 -6.24
N LYS A 94 6.69 -1.90 -6.84
CA LYS A 94 6.40 -2.33 -8.22
C LYS A 94 4.95 -2.79 -8.34
N ASN A 95 4.51 -3.64 -7.43
CA ASN A 95 3.14 -4.18 -7.42
C ASN A 95 2.10 -3.07 -7.19
N TRP A 96 2.38 -2.15 -6.27
CA TRP A 96 1.55 -0.98 -6.08
C TRP A 96 1.47 -0.12 -7.35
N ALA A 97 2.60 0.12 -8.02
CA ALA A 97 2.63 0.90 -9.26
C ALA A 97 1.83 0.23 -10.39
N ARG A 98 1.92 -1.10 -10.52
CA ARG A 98 1.12 -1.88 -11.47
C ARG A 98 -0.39 -1.77 -11.20
N ALA A 99 -0.79 -1.88 -9.93
CA ALA A 99 -2.19 -1.69 -9.55
C ALA A 99 -2.68 -0.27 -9.89
N GLN A 100 -1.87 0.75 -9.60
CA GLN A 100 -2.20 2.14 -9.94
C GLN A 100 -2.32 2.37 -11.45
N LEU A 101 -1.50 1.72 -12.27
CA LEU A 101 -1.64 1.79 -13.73
C LEU A 101 -3.00 1.25 -14.18
N ILE A 102 -3.42 0.10 -13.66
CA ILE A 102 -4.74 -0.48 -13.97
C ILE A 102 -5.87 0.45 -13.52
N ILE A 103 -5.79 0.99 -12.31
CA ILE A 103 -6.78 1.94 -11.77
C ILE A 103 -6.85 3.19 -12.65
N SER A 104 -5.69 3.76 -13.03
CA SER A 104 -5.63 4.95 -13.87
C SER A 104 -6.24 4.72 -15.26
N LEU A 105 -6.05 3.53 -15.84
CA LEU A 105 -6.64 3.14 -17.11
C LEU A 105 -8.16 3.06 -17.01
N PHE A 106 -8.68 2.44 -15.95
CA PHE A 106 -10.12 2.35 -15.69
C PHE A 106 -10.76 3.74 -15.60
N PHE A 107 -10.20 4.64 -14.78
CA PHE A 107 -10.73 6.00 -14.64
C PHE A 107 -10.61 6.81 -15.93
N THR A 108 -9.53 6.62 -16.70
CA THR A 108 -9.36 7.29 -17.98
C THR A 108 -10.48 6.90 -18.95
N ILE A 109 -10.78 5.60 -19.08
CA ILE A 109 -11.89 5.10 -19.92
C ILE A 109 -13.23 5.67 -19.44
N MET A 110 -13.47 5.67 -18.13
CA MET A 110 -14.70 6.21 -17.54
C MET A 110 -14.87 7.70 -17.84
N ILE A 111 -13.81 8.50 -17.75
CA ILE A 111 -13.82 9.94 -18.07
C ILE A 111 -14.18 10.13 -19.55
N PHE A 112 -13.51 9.43 -20.47
CA PHE A 112 -13.81 9.53 -21.90
C PHE A 112 -15.26 9.15 -22.23
N TYR A 113 -15.78 8.08 -21.61
CA TYR A 113 -17.17 7.69 -21.75
C TYR A 113 -18.13 8.79 -21.24
N SER A 114 -17.86 9.34 -20.05
CA SER A 114 -18.68 10.41 -19.48
C SER A 114 -18.65 11.68 -20.35
N LEU A 115 -17.49 12.09 -20.86
CA LEU A 115 -17.36 13.25 -21.75
C LEU A 115 -18.11 13.04 -23.05
N ALA A 116 -17.97 11.85 -23.67
CA ALA A 116 -18.72 11.51 -24.87
C ALA A 116 -20.24 11.55 -24.60
N SER A 117 -20.70 11.07 -23.44
CA SER A 117 -22.12 11.12 -23.08
C SER A 117 -22.64 12.56 -22.96
N VAL A 118 -21.85 13.46 -22.35
CA VAL A 118 -22.20 14.89 -22.22
C VAL A 118 -22.25 15.57 -23.58
N LEU A 119 -21.28 15.31 -24.46
CA LEU A 119 -21.23 15.90 -25.81
C LEU A 119 -22.42 15.50 -26.69
N HIS A 120 -22.98 14.29 -26.50
CA HIS A 120 -24.16 13.84 -27.23
C HIS A 120 -25.49 14.23 -26.57
N SER A 121 -25.46 14.85 -25.39
CA SER A 121 -26.67 15.23 -24.67
C SER A 121 -27.44 16.35 -25.40
N PRO A 122 -28.79 16.30 -25.42
CA PRO A 122 -29.59 17.34 -26.04
C PRO A 122 -29.39 18.71 -25.39
N GLU A 123 -29.11 18.75 -24.09
CA GLU A 123 -28.82 19.97 -23.33
C GLU A 123 -27.54 20.64 -23.83
N PHE A 124 -26.47 19.85 -24.02
CA PHE A 124 -25.22 20.38 -24.57
C PHE A 124 -25.41 20.95 -25.98
N ARG A 125 -26.20 20.28 -26.83
CA ARG A 125 -26.51 20.77 -28.19
C ARG A 125 -27.29 22.09 -28.17
N GLN A 126 -28.24 22.26 -27.25
CA GLN A 126 -29.00 23.51 -27.10
C GLN A 126 -28.10 24.68 -26.68
N VAL A 127 -27.24 24.45 -25.68
CA VAL A 127 -26.27 25.46 -25.21
C VAL A 127 -25.30 25.82 -26.34
N TYR A 128 -24.77 24.84 -27.06
CA TYR A 128 -23.89 25.07 -28.21
C TYR A 128 -24.57 25.94 -29.29
N ASN A 129 -25.79 25.61 -29.69
CA ASN A 129 -26.51 26.38 -30.71
C ASN A 129 -26.80 27.81 -30.22
N THR A 130 -27.08 28.03 -28.93
CA THR A 130 -27.36 29.38 -28.40
C THR A 130 -26.11 30.27 -28.37
N LEU A 131 -24.93 29.68 -28.20
CA LEU A 131 -23.66 30.41 -28.07
C LEU A 131 -22.95 30.63 -29.41
N TYR A 132 -23.15 29.73 -30.38
CA TYR A 132 -22.34 29.67 -31.60
C TYR A 132 -23.13 29.68 -32.91
N GLN A 133 -24.47 29.59 -32.89
CA GLN A 133 -25.33 29.83 -34.05
C GLN A 133 -26.16 31.09 -33.84
#